data_AF-A0A2N2G2B8-F1
#
_entry.id   AF-A0A2N2G2B8-F1
#
_cell.length_a   1.000
_cell.length_b   1.000
_cell.length_c   1.000
_cell.angle_alpha   90.00
_cell.angle_beta   90.00
_cell.angle_gamma   90.00
#
_symmetry.space_group_name_H-M   'P 1'
#
loop_
_entity.id
_entity.type
_entity.pdbx_description
1 polymer ?
#
loop_
_entity_poly.entity_id
_entity_poly.type
_entity_poly.pdbx_seq_one_letter_code
_entity_poly.pdbx_strand_id
1 'polypeptide(L)'
;MGLFDISLQKEIHLNKEQLNALNKNLGNYATQSKVINNRLEITDFKLNSSLLKYHVIIEAFKNRVTVAGELQQVLLLTILIVLAILLTYGFGVIIIVAYAYYQKRVATKYLEDVLAKVV
;
A
#
# COMPACT_ATOMS: atom_id res chain seq x y z
N MET A 1 0.33 -11.61 6.84
CA MET A 1 0.74 -10.20 6.70
C MET A 1 2.24 -10.11 6.93
N GLY A 2 2.99 -9.69 5.92
CA GLY A 2 4.41 -9.41 5.99
C GLY A 2 4.70 -8.10 6.73
N LEU A 3 5.94 -7.95 7.22
CA LEU A 3 6.38 -6.80 8.02
C LEU A 3 6.17 -5.45 7.30
N PHE A 4 6.33 -5.46 5.98
CA PHE A 4 6.24 -4.27 5.13
C PHE A 4 4.87 -4.08 4.47
N ASP A 5 3.91 -4.97 4.74
CA ASP A 5 2.54 -4.83 4.23
C ASP A 5 1.80 -3.73 4.97
N ILE A 6 0.86 -3.10 4.28
CA ILE A 6 -0.03 -2.06 4.79
C ILE A 6 -1.31 -2.75 5.27
N SER A 7 -1.72 -2.47 6.50
CA SER A 7 -3.02 -2.87 7.00
C SER A 7 -3.62 -1.70 7.74
N LEU A 8 -4.78 -1.25 7.25
CA LEU A 8 -5.53 -0.12 7.76
C LEU A 8 -6.98 -0.59 7.93
N GLN A 9 -7.52 -0.42 9.12
CA GLN A 9 -8.93 -0.68 9.38
C GLN A 9 -9.52 0.59 9.98
N LYS A 10 -10.52 1.17 9.30
CA LYS A 10 -11.26 2.33 9.79
C LYS A 10 -12.75 2.04 9.81
N GLU A 11 -13.43 2.50 10.84
CA GLU A 11 -14.89 2.40 10.93
C GLU A 11 -15.50 3.57 10.15
N ILE A 12 -15.85 3.34 8.90
CA ILE A 12 -16.44 4.36 8.04
C ILE A 12 -17.52 3.73 7.15
N HIS A 13 -18.60 4.49 6.93
CA HIS A 13 -19.61 4.17 5.93
C HIS A 13 -19.13 4.70 4.57
N LEU A 14 -18.84 3.80 3.63
CA LEU A 14 -18.44 4.17 2.26
C LEU A 14 -19.54 3.79 1.28
N ASN A 15 -20.09 4.78 0.58
CA ASN A 15 -21.11 4.61 -0.46
C ASN A 15 -20.46 4.31 -1.84
N LYS A 16 -21.23 3.79 -2.81
CA LYS A 16 -20.74 3.46 -4.17
C LYS A 16 -20.13 4.67 -4.89
N GLU A 17 -20.67 5.86 -4.67
CA GLU A 17 -20.15 7.12 -5.25
C GLU A 17 -18.77 7.49 -4.68
N GLN A 18 -18.56 7.25 -3.38
CA GLN A 18 -17.28 7.45 -2.70
C GLN A 18 -16.23 6.43 -3.17
N LEU A 19 -16.62 5.18 -3.44
CA LEU A 19 -15.72 4.19 -4.06
C LEU A 19 -15.26 4.62 -5.46
N ASN A 20 -16.14 5.22 -6.26
CA ASN A 20 -15.79 5.74 -7.58
C ASN A 20 -14.87 6.96 -7.50
N ALA A 21 -15.08 7.85 -6.51
CA ALA A 21 -14.18 8.97 -6.25
C ALA A 21 -12.79 8.48 -5.78
N LEU A 22 -12.74 7.46 -4.93
CA LEU A 22 -11.51 6.79 -4.51
C LEU A 22 -10.77 6.21 -5.72
N ASN A 23 -11.49 5.52 -6.60
CA ASN A 23 -10.91 4.97 -7.83
C ASN A 23 -10.28 6.05 -8.72
N LYS A 24 -10.95 7.19 -8.88
CA LYS A 24 -10.41 8.31 -9.67
C LYS A 24 -9.16 8.93 -9.05
N ASN A 25 -9.11 9.06 -7.72
CA ASN A 25 -7.96 9.63 -7.01
C ASN A 25 -6.76 8.67 -6.97
N LEU A 26 -7.01 7.37 -6.80
CA LEU A 26 -5.98 6.34 -6.72
C LEU A 26 -5.54 5.84 -8.09
N GLY A 27 -6.41 5.92 -9.11
CA GLY A 27 -6.14 5.51 -10.48
C GLY A 27 -4.98 6.26 -11.13
N ASN A 28 -4.73 7.51 -10.72
CA ASN A 28 -3.55 8.28 -11.17
C ASN A 28 -2.20 7.68 -10.71
N TYR A 29 -2.24 6.79 -9.72
CA TYR A 29 -1.07 6.14 -9.11
C TYR A 29 -1.07 4.62 -9.32
N ALA A 30 -1.97 4.13 -10.18
CA ALA A 30 -2.20 2.72 -10.40
C ALA A 30 -2.08 2.37 -11.87
N THR A 31 -1.55 1.17 -12.15
CA THR A 31 -1.50 0.66 -13.53
C THR A 31 -2.84 -0.01 -13.89
N GLN A 32 -3.49 -0.64 -12.92
CA GLN A 32 -4.82 -1.26 -13.08
C GLN A 32 -5.65 -1.03 -11.83
N SER A 33 -6.91 -0.62 -12.01
CA SER A 33 -7.89 -0.52 -10.94
C SER A 33 -9.20 -1.18 -11.37
N LYS A 34 -9.74 -2.03 -10.52
CA LYS A 34 -11.02 -2.72 -10.74
C LYS A 34 -11.93 -2.52 -9.53
N VAL A 35 -13.18 -2.16 -9.79
CA VAL A 35 -14.24 -2.12 -8.78
C VAL A 35 -15.08 -3.39 -8.97
N ILE A 36 -15.10 -4.27 -7.98
CA ILE A 36 -15.86 -5.53 -8.00
C ILE A 36 -16.63 -5.64 -6.68
N ASN A 37 -17.96 -5.68 -6.73
CA ASN A 37 -18.84 -5.99 -5.59
C ASN A 37 -18.46 -5.28 -4.26
N ASN A 38 -18.36 -3.94 -4.28
CA ASN A 38 -18.02 -3.13 -3.10
C ASN A 38 -16.57 -3.26 -2.61
N ARG A 39 -15.70 -3.81 -3.47
CA ARG A 39 -14.25 -3.88 -3.29
C ARG A 39 -13.57 -3.13 -4.42
N LEU A 40 -12.52 -2.39 -4.09
CA LEU A 40 -11.66 -1.71 -5.02
C LEU A 40 -10.28 -2.37 -4.95
N GLU A 41 -9.87 -2.96 -6.05
CA GLU A 41 -8.61 -3.67 -6.20
C GLU A 41 -7.70 -2.84 -7.10
N ILE A 42 -6.55 -2.45 -6.57
CA ILE A 42 -5.55 -1.64 -7.24
C ILE A 42 -4.26 -2.45 -7.33
N THR A 43 -3.85 -2.74 -8.55
CA THR A 43 -2.59 -3.45 -8.81
C THR A 43 -1.51 -2.45 -9.22
N ASP A 44 -0.28 -2.70 -8.76
CA ASP A 44 0.88 -1.82 -8.98
C ASP A 44 0.65 -0.39 -8.45
N PHE A 45 0.01 -0.24 -7.30
CA PHE A 45 -0.11 1.06 -6.64
C PHE A 45 1.28 1.57 -6.27
N LYS A 46 1.67 2.71 -6.85
CA LYS A 46 2.98 3.33 -6.62
C LYS A 46 2.82 4.84 -6.53
N LEU A 47 3.16 5.38 -5.36
CA LEU A 47 3.31 6.82 -5.17
C LEU A 47 4.55 7.33 -5.91
N ASN A 48 4.50 8.54 -6.46
CA ASN A 48 5.66 9.16 -7.14
C ASN A 48 6.90 9.25 -6.22
N SER A 49 6.69 9.38 -4.91
CA SER A 49 7.72 9.41 -3.88
C SER A 49 8.10 8.04 -3.32
N SER A 50 7.50 6.95 -3.82
CA SER A 50 7.72 5.57 -3.37
C SER A 50 8.36 4.76 -4.49
N LEU A 51 9.42 4.02 -4.16
CA LEU A 51 10.03 3.02 -5.03
C LEU A 51 9.29 1.67 -4.96
N LEU A 52 8.72 1.36 -3.79
CA LEU A 52 7.98 0.14 -3.52
C LEU A 52 6.57 0.23 -4.10
N LYS A 53 6.17 -0.88 -4.72
CA LYS A 53 4.82 -1.08 -5.26
C LYS A 53 3.98 -1.96 -4.35
N TYR A 54 2.72 -1.59 -4.22
CA TYR A 54 1.75 -2.31 -3.41
C TYR A 54 0.58 -2.80 -4.27
N HIS A 55 0.08 -3.98 -3.96
CA HIS A 55 -1.24 -4.41 -4.41
C HIS A 55 -2.24 -4.05 -3.31
N VAL A 56 -3.11 -3.08 -3.57
CA VAL A 56 -4.00 -2.49 -2.56
C VAL A 56 -5.43 -2.95 -2.80
N ILE A 57 -6.01 -3.59 -1.78
CA ILE A 57 -7.39 -4.03 -1.74
C ILE A 57 -8.13 -3.19 -0.70
N ILE A 58 -9.19 -2.52 -1.12
CA ILE A 58 -10.06 -1.70 -0.27
C ILE A 58 -11.44 -2.37 -0.27
N GLU A 59 -11.85 -2.88 0.88
CA GLU A 59 -13.15 -3.54 1.05
C GLU A 59 -14.04 -2.73 2.00
N ALA A 60 -15.24 -2.39 1.55
CA ALA A 60 -16.27 -1.77 2.39
C ALA A 60 -17.27 -2.83 2.88
N PHE A 61 -17.26 -3.12 4.18
CA PHE A 61 -18.14 -4.06 4.85
C PHE A 61 -19.03 -3.34 5.87
N LYS A 62 -20.33 -3.21 5.56
CA LYS A 62 -21.37 -2.57 6.40
C LYS A 62 -20.97 -1.18 6.90
N ASN A 63 -20.18 -1.11 7.98
CA ASN A 63 -19.77 0.10 8.70
C ASN A 63 -18.24 0.22 8.86
N ARG A 64 -17.47 -0.65 8.20
CA ARG A 64 -16.01 -0.70 8.28
C ARG A 64 -15.39 -0.77 6.90
N VAL A 65 -14.28 -0.08 6.75
CA VAL A 65 -13.45 -0.08 5.56
C VAL A 65 -12.11 -0.69 5.94
N THR A 66 -11.77 -1.78 5.28
CA THR A 66 -10.50 -2.46 5.45
C THR A 66 -9.66 -2.19 4.20
N VAL A 67 -8.47 -1.65 4.41
CA VAL A 67 -7.47 -1.43 3.37
C VAL A 67 -6.29 -2.35 3.66
N ALA A 68 -6.04 -3.28 2.75
CA ALA A 68 -4.90 -4.19 2.79
C ALA A 68 -4.00 -3.88 1.59
N GLY A 69 -2.74 -3.59 1.85
CA GLY A 69 -1.72 -3.34 0.81
C GLY A 69 -0.60 -4.36 0.91
N GLU A 70 -0.53 -5.29 -0.03
CA GLU A 70 0.53 -6.30 -0.07
C GLU A 70 1.74 -5.78 -0.85
N LEU A 71 2.94 -5.90 -0.30
CA LEU A 71 4.15 -5.50 -1.00
C LEU A 71 4.42 -6.48 -2.17
N GLN A 72 4.52 -5.98 -3.40
CA GLN A 72 4.72 -6.87 -4.57
C GLN A 72 6.18 -7.30 -4.73
N GLN A 73 7.13 -6.45 -4.34
CA GLN A 73 8.56 -6.60 -4.64
C GLN A 73 9.35 -7.30 -3.51
N VAL A 74 8.71 -8.24 -2.80
CA VAL A 74 9.33 -8.94 -1.65
C VAL A 74 10.64 -9.61 -2.04
N LEU A 75 10.67 -10.30 -3.19
CA LEU A 75 11.86 -11.03 -3.64
C LEU A 75 13.05 -10.09 -3.91
N LEU A 76 12.80 -8.91 -4.48
CA LEU A 76 13.83 -7.89 -4.69
C LEU A 76 14.38 -7.39 -3.35
N LEU A 77 13.50 -7.13 -2.38
CA LEU A 77 13.91 -6.69 -1.04
C LEU A 77 14.75 -7.77 -0.33
N THR A 78 14.37 -9.04 -0.47
CA THR A 78 15.13 -10.19 0.06
C THR A 78 16.52 -10.26 -0.54
N ILE A 79 16.66 -10.12 -1.86
CA ILE A 79 17.97 -10.12 -2.54
C ILE A 79 18.84 -8.97 -2.02
N LEU A 80 18.29 -7.77 -1.88
CA LEU A 80 19.02 -6.62 -1.35
C LEU A 80 19.52 -6.86 0.08
N ILE A 81 18.71 -7.49 0.93
CA ILE A 81 19.11 -7.85 2.30
C ILE A 81 20.25 -8.85 2.28
N VAL A 82 20.16 -9.92 1.47
CA VAL A 82 21.23 -10.93 1.35
C VAL A 82 22.53 -10.28 0.86
N LEU A 83 22.46 -9.43 -0.18
CA LEU A 83 23.62 -8.69 -0.67
C LEU A 83 24.21 -7.75 0.39
N ALA A 84 23.38 -7.06 1.17
CA ALA A 84 23.88 -6.20 2.24
C ALA A 84 24.60 -7.02 3.33
N ILE A 85 24.10 -8.21 3.66
CA ILE A 85 24.80 -9.11 4.59
C ILE A 85 26.16 -9.51 4.03
N LEU A 86 26.23 -9.91 2.76
CA LEU A 86 27.47 -10.36 2.11
C LEU A 86 28.50 -9.23 1.94
N LEU A 87 28.06 -8.01 1.58
CA LEU A 87 28.96 -6.91 1.21
C LEU A 87 29.34 -6.01 2.39
N THR A 88 28.46 -5.85 3.37
CA THR A 88 28.62 -4.88 4.47
C THR A 88 28.62 -5.54 5.85
N TYR A 89 28.77 -6.87 5.90
CA TYR A 89 28.66 -7.67 7.12
C TYR A 89 27.36 -7.41 7.89
N GLY A 90 26.28 -7.08 7.17
CA GLY A 90 24.96 -6.84 7.74
C GLY A 90 24.65 -5.38 8.10
N PHE A 91 25.61 -4.45 8.10
CA PHE A 91 25.33 -3.05 8.44
C PHE A 91 24.33 -2.39 7.46
N GLY A 92 24.46 -2.68 6.17
CA GLY A 92 23.56 -2.18 5.13
C GLY A 92 22.11 -2.63 5.27
N VAL A 93 21.85 -3.72 6.01
CA VAL A 93 20.47 -4.20 6.27
C VAL A 93 19.66 -3.14 7.01
N ILE A 94 20.28 -2.42 7.95
CA ILE A 94 19.61 -1.36 8.71
C ILE A 94 19.07 -0.29 7.77
N ILE A 95 19.87 0.13 6.79
CA ILE A 95 19.49 1.16 5.81
C ILE A 95 18.32 0.67 4.94
N ILE A 96 18.38 -0.57 4.46
CA ILE A 96 17.33 -1.17 3.62
C ILE A 96 16.00 -1.25 4.39
N VAL A 97 16.05 -1.77 5.62
CA VAL A 97 14.86 -1.93 6.46
C VAL A 97 14.27 -0.58 6.84
N ALA A 98 15.11 0.39 7.23
CA ALA A 98 14.66 1.75 7.55
C ALA A 98 13.98 2.41 6.35
N TYR A 99 14.55 2.25 5.15
CA TYR A 99 13.99 2.80 3.92
C TYR A 99 12.65 2.13 3.53
N ALA A 100 12.57 0.80 3.60
CA ALA A 100 11.32 0.08 3.34
C ALA A 100 10.23 0.44 4.36
N TYR A 101 10.59 0.59 5.64
CA TYR A 101 9.67 1.03 6.68
C TYR A 101 9.18 2.46 6.46
N TYR A 102 10.07 3.38 6.07
CA TYR A 102 9.71 4.75 5.72
C TYR A 102 8.69 4.79 4.58
N GLN A 103 8.94 4.04 3.51
CA GLN A 103 8.01 3.96 2.38
C GLN A 103 6.65 3.38 2.75
N LYS A 104 6.62 2.31 3.55
CA LYS A 104 5.38 1.79 4.13
C LYS A 104 4.61 2.89 4.87
N ARG A 105 5.28 3.68 5.71
CA ARG A 105 4.65 4.76 6.48
C ARG A 105 4.08 5.86 5.59
N VAL A 106 4.81 6.26 4.55
CA VAL A 106 4.35 7.26 3.58
C VAL A 106 3.12 6.74 2.81
N ALA A 107 3.16 5.51 2.31
CA ALA A 107 2.04 4.91 1.58
C ALA A 107 0.80 4.73 2.47
N THR A 108 0.99 4.29 3.71
CA THR A 108 -0.08 4.15 4.70
C THR A 108 -0.75 5.50 4.97
N LYS A 109 0.04 6.56 5.24
CA LYS A 109 -0.47 7.90 5.50
C LYS A 109 -1.22 8.47 4.29
N TYR A 110 -0.71 8.24 3.08
CA TYR A 110 -1.37 8.70 1.87
C TYR A 110 -2.72 8.00 1.65
N LEU A 111 -2.78 6.67 1.81
CA LEU A 111 -4.04 5.93 1.74
C LEU A 111 -5.04 6.44 2.78
N GLU A 112 -4.55 6.70 3.99
CA GLU A 112 -5.34 7.27 5.08
C GLU A 112 -5.92 8.65 4.76
N ASP A 113 -5.11 9.55 4.22
CA ASP A 113 -5.52 10.90 3.81
C ASP A 113 -6.53 10.87 2.66
N VAL A 114 -6.34 9.97 1.68
CA VAL A 114 -7.29 9.80 0.57
C VAL A 114 -8.63 9.24 1.05
N LEU A 115 -8.60 8.27 1.97
CA LEU A 115 -9.82 7.77 2.62
C LEU A 115 -10.53 8.88 3.39
N ALA A 116 -9.80 9.68 4.17
CA ALA A 116 -10.39 10.75 4.97
C ALA A 116 -10.98 11.89 4.13
N LYS A 117 -10.46 12.16 2.93
CA LYS A 117 -11.00 13.20 2.02
C LYS A 117 -12.30 12.81 1.32
N VAL A 118 -12.56 11.52 1.19
CA VAL A 118 -13.70 11.01 0.42
C VAL A 118 -14.89 10.68 1.32
N VAL A 119 -14.65 10.57 2.62
CA VAL A 119 -15.64 10.39 3.69
C VAL A 119 -16.17 11.75 4.12
#